data_AF-A0A968XWY7-F1
#
_entry.id   AF-A0A968XWY7-F1
#
_cell.length_a   1.000
_cell.length_b   1.000
_cell.length_c   1.000
_cell.angle_alpha   90.00
_cell.angle_beta   90.00
_cell.angle_gamma   90.00
#
_symmetry.space_group_name_H-M   'P 1'
#
loop_
_entity.id
_entity.type
_entity.pdbx_description
1 polymer ?
#
loop_
_entity_poly.entity_id
_entity_poly.type
_entity_poly.pdbx_seq_one_letter_code
_entity_poly.pdbx_strand_id
1 'polypeptide(L)'
;LPLAIAKFASSTQAANQCAIALRQARLYQAAQAQVAELEKINRLKDEFLSTVSHELRTPMTNMKMGILMLDVALKRRQDELQTEFAPSDADSRGKSPILEILRNECERESQLINDLLDLQRLDADTQDLDLKPILLQDWLPPLVGIFTERASDRQQTLTLDVPHNLPTVITHVPGLERIVAELLNNACKYTPSDCEIRIQARQVRRNLELTVTNTGSKFQLQN
;
A
#
# COMPACT_ATOMS: atom_id res chain seq x y z
N LEU A 1 -33.71 63.51 -28.92
CA LEU A 1 -34.27 62.13 -28.89
C LEU A 1 -33.21 61.03 -29.04
N PRO A 2 -32.39 60.96 -30.13
CA PRO A 2 -31.44 59.85 -30.32
C PRO A 2 -30.28 59.80 -29.30
N LEU A 3 -29.78 60.96 -28.84
CA LEU A 3 -28.69 61.04 -27.86
C LEU A 3 -29.09 60.56 -26.45
N ALA A 4 -30.38 60.73 -26.09
CA ALA A 4 -30.91 60.29 -24.80
C ALA A 4 -31.10 58.76 -24.78
N ILE A 5 -31.56 58.18 -25.89
CA ILE A 5 -31.73 56.73 -26.07
C ILE A 5 -30.35 56.03 -26.04
N ALA A 6 -29.33 56.60 -26.69
CA ALA A 6 -27.96 56.06 -26.66
C ALA A 6 -27.34 56.10 -25.25
N LYS A 7 -27.57 57.17 -24.47
CA LYS A 7 -27.12 57.25 -23.06
C LYS A 7 -27.85 56.24 -22.17
N PHE A 8 -29.14 56.02 -22.38
CA PHE A 8 -29.91 55.02 -21.62
C PHE A 8 -29.48 53.58 -21.94
N ALA A 9 -29.20 53.28 -23.21
CA ALA A 9 -28.66 51.99 -23.65
C ALA A 9 -27.26 51.73 -23.06
N SER A 10 -26.39 52.75 -23.03
CA SER A 10 -25.06 52.64 -22.40
C SER A 10 -25.15 52.41 -20.88
N SER A 11 -26.07 53.10 -20.19
CA SER A 11 -26.27 52.95 -18.74
C SER A 11 -26.82 51.57 -18.37
N THR A 12 -27.78 51.05 -19.13
CA THR A 12 -28.33 49.69 -18.92
C THR A 12 -27.32 48.59 -19.22
N GLN A 13 -26.46 48.77 -20.23
CA GLN A 13 -25.37 47.84 -20.52
C GLN A 13 -24.31 47.81 -19.40
N ALA A 14 -23.94 48.97 -18.87
CA ALA A 14 -23.04 49.06 -17.71
C ALA A 14 -23.64 48.40 -16.45
N ALA A 15 -24.93 48.63 -16.19
CA ALA A 15 -25.64 48.00 -15.07
C ALA A 15 -25.68 46.47 -15.20
N ASN A 16 -25.95 45.95 -16.40
CA ASN A 16 -25.92 44.50 -16.67
C ASN A 16 -24.52 43.90 -16.48
N GLN A 17 -23.46 44.57 -16.94
CA GLN A 17 -22.10 44.07 -16.73
C GLN A 17 -21.70 44.07 -15.25
N CYS A 18 -22.05 45.12 -14.49
CA CYS A 18 -21.87 45.12 -13.03
C CYS A 18 -22.64 43.99 -12.35
N ALA A 19 -23.88 43.72 -12.76
CA ALA A 19 -24.68 42.63 -12.19
C ALA A 19 -24.06 41.25 -12.47
N ILE A 20 -23.55 41.02 -13.69
CA ILE A 20 -22.84 39.80 -14.05
C ILE A 20 -21.55 39.66 -13.24
N ALA A 21 -20.74 40.72 -13.14
CA ALA A 21 -19.49 40.70 -12.38
C ALA A 21 -19.73 40.43 -10.88
N LEU A 22 -20.74 41.06 -10.28
CA LEU A 22 -21.15 40.81 -8.89
C LEU A 22 -21.61 39.36 -8.68
N ARG A 23 -22.39 38.81 -9.62
CA ARG A 23 -22.82 37.41 -9.55
C ARG A 23 -21.64 36.45 -9.68
N GLN A 24 -20.72 36.72 -10.60
CA GLN A 24 -19.52 35.93 -10.81
C GLN A 24 -18.59 35.96 -9.58
N ALA A 25 -18.39 37.13 -8.98
CA ALA A 25 -17.61 37.28 -7.75
C ALA A 25 -18.23 36.49 -6.59
N ARG A 26 -19.55 36.54 -6.42
CA ARG A 26 -20.25 35.75 -5.39
C ARG A 26 -20.14 34.25 -5.60
N LEU A 27 -20.30 33.78 -6.84
CA LEU A 27 -20.14 32.37 -7.17
C LEU A 27 -18.70 31.89 -6.93
N TYR A 28 -17.72 32.72 -7.29
CA TYR A 28 -16.32 32.43 -7.02
C TYR A 28 -16.00 32.35 -5.53
N GLN A 29 -16.51 33.28 -4.73
CA GLN A 29 -16.38 33.25 -3.27
C GLN A 29 -17.05 32.03 -2.65
N ALA A 30 -18.26 31.67 -3.10
CA ALA A 30 -18.96 30.48 -2.63
C ALA A 30 -18.19 29.19 -2.99
N ALA A 31 -17.64 29.11 -4.21
CA ALA A 31 -16.80 28.00 -4.63
C ALA A 31 -15.52 27.90 -3.79
N GLN A 32 -14.84 29.01 -3.53
CA GLN A 32 -13.65 29.02 -2.67
C GLN A 32 -13.97 28.59 -1.23
N ALA A 33 -15.08 29.06 -0.65
CA ALA A 33 -15.51 28.64 0.67
C ALA A 33 -15.83 27.13 0.72
N GLN A 34 -16.46 26.60 -0.34
CA GLN A 34 -16.76 25.18 -0.45
C GLN A 34 -15.48 24.33 -0.58
N VAL A 35 -14.49 24.78 -1.36
CA VAL A 35 -13.18 24.13 -1.46
C VAL A 35 -12.48 24.12 -0.09
N ALA A 36 -12.45 25.25 0.62
CA ALA A 36 -11.83 25.33 1.94
C ALA A 36 -12.50 24.40 2.97
N GLU A 37 -13.83 24.26 2.94
CA GLU A 37 -14.55 23.35 3.82
C GLU A 37 -14.28 21.88 3.45
N LEU A 38 -14.22 21.54 2.16
CA LEU A 38 -13.84 20.20 1.71
C LEU A 38 -12.42 19.83 2.13
N GLU A 39 -11.46 20.75 1.99
CA GLU A 39 -10.10 20.54 2.46
C GLU A 39 -10.04 20.32 3.97
N LYS A 40 -10.81 21.08 4.74
CA LYS A 40 -10.89 20.92 6.20
C LYS A 40 -11.48 19.57 6.58
N ILE A 41 -12.55 19.13 5.92
CA ILE A 41 -13.16 17.82 6.15
C ILE A 41 -12.17 16.70 5.83
N ASN A 42 -11.45 16.81 4.71
CA ASN A 42 -10.41 15.83 4.36
C ASN A 42 -9.32 15.75 5.43
N ARG A 43 -8.78 16.89 5.88
CA ARG A 43 -7.76 16.89 6.95
C ARG A 43 -8.26 16.25 8.24
N LEU A 44 -9.50 16.54 8.65
CA LEU A 44 -10.11 15.92 9.84
C LEU A 44 -10.33 14.42 9.66
N LYS A 45 -10.70 13.98 8.45
CA LYS A 45 -10.82 12.56 8.09
C LYS A 45 -9.47 11.86 8.23
N ASP A 46 -8.40 12.47 7.72
CA ASP A 46 -7.05 11.90 7.75
C ASP A 46 -6.51 11.82 9.18
N GLU A 47 -6.71 12.86 10.00
CA GLU A 47 -6.31 12.89 11.41
C GLU A 47 -7.06 11.83 12.24
N PHE A 48 -8.38 11.70 12.01
CA PHE A 48 -9.20 10.68 12.67
C PHE A 48 -8.72 9.26 12.31
N LEU A 49 -8.50 8.98 11.03
CA LEU A 49 -8.06 7.66 10.58
C LEU A 49 -6.64 7.32 11.06
N SER A 50 -5.73 8.29 11.07
CA SER A 50 -4.39 8.13 11.64
C SER A 50 -4.45 7.75 13.12
N THR A 51 -5.25 8.49 13.90
CA THR A 51 -5.44 8.24 15.33
C THR A 51 -6.02 6.85 15.58
N VAL A 52 -7.11 6.50 14.89
CA VAL A 52 -7.73 5.17 15.01
C VAL A 52 -6.72 4.07 14.69
N SER A 53 -5.85 4.26 13.70
CA SER A 53 -4.88 3.23 13.33
C SER A 53 -3.77 3.05 14.35
N HIS A 54 -3.32 4.12 14.99
CA HIS A 54 -2.39 4.02 16.12
C HIS A 54 -3.04 3.30 17.32
N GLU A 55 -4.30 3.63 17.60
CA GLU A 55 -5.08 3.00 18.67
C GLU A 55 -5.43 1.53 18.37
N LEU A 56 -5.50 1.12 17.10
CA LEU A 56 -5.71 -0.29 16.69
C LEU A 56 -4.40 -1.09 16.59
N ARG A 57 -3.29 -0.47 16.19
CA ARG A 57 -1.98 -1.13 16.10
C ARG A 57 -1.53 -1.68 17.45
N THR A 58 -1.81 -0.95 18.53
CA THR A 58 -1.44 -1.32 19.91
C THR A 58 -2.13 -2.60 20.40
N PRO A 59 -3.47 -2.75 20.39
CA PRO A 59 -4.13 -3.99 20.77
C PRO A 59 -3.78 -5.15 19.85
N MET A 60 -3.59 -4.92 18.54
CA MET A 60 -3.14 -5.96 17.61
C MET A 60 -1.75 -6.49 17.95
N THR A 61 -0.82 -5.59 18.28
CA THR A 61 0.53 -5.96 18.75
C THR A 61 0.46 -6.77 20.04
N ASN A 62 -0.41 -6.38 20.98
CA ASN A 62 -0.62 -7.09 22.24
C ASN A 62 -1.21 -8.50 22.02
N MET A 63 -2.16 -8.66 21.09
CA MET A 63 -2.69 -9.99 20.73
C MET A 63 -1.61 -10.86 20.09
N LYS A 64 -0.83 -10.33 19.15
CA LYS A 64 0.29 -11.03 18.51
C LYS A 64 1.33 -11.49 19.55
N MET A 65 1.65 -10.64 20.51
CA MET A 65 2.55 -10.98 21.62
C MET A 65 1.96 -12.03 22.56
N GLY A 66 0.67 -11.94 22.90
CA GLY A 66 -0.01 -12.95 23.73
C GLY A 66 -0.03 -14.33 23.07
N ILE A 67 -0.31 -14.39 21.76
CA ILE A 67 -0.27 -15.63 20.96
C ILE A 67 1.16 -16.19 20.93
N LEU A 68 2.18 -15.35 20.74
CA LEU A 68 3.59 -15.76 20.76
C LEU A 68 3.99 -16.32 22.14
N MET A 69 3.59 -15.65 23.23
CA MET A 69 3.86 -16.11 24.59
C MET A 69 3.18 -17.44 24.89
N LEU A 70 1.95 -17.65 24.42
CA LEU A 70 1.25 -18.93 24.53
C LEU A 70 1.97 -20.04 23.75
N ASP A 71 2.42 -19.76 22.53
CA ASP A 71 3.20 -20.72 21.72
C ASP A 71 4.51 -21.12 22.43
N VAL A 72 5.25 -20.15 22.97
CA VAL A 72 6.48 -20.40 23.74
C VAL A 72 6.18 -21.19 25.02
N ALA A 73 5.12 -20.85 25.75
CA ALA A 73 4.73 -21.55 26.98
C ALA A 73 4.31 -23.00 26.72
N LEU A 74 3.59 -23.25 25.63
CA LEU A 74 3.20 -24.60 25.23
C LEU A 74 4.41 -25.44 24.80
N LYS A 75 5.35 -24.85 24.04
CA LYS A 75 6.61 -25.50 23.66
C LYS A 75 7.46 -25.88 24.87
N ARG A 76 7.63 -24.98 25.86
CA ARG A 76 8.38 -25.26 27.09
C ARG A 76 7.78 -26.40 27.92
N ARG A 77 6.45 -26.44 28.06
CA ARG A 77 5.76 -27.56 28.74
C ARG A 77 5.94 -28.89 28.01
N GLN A 78 6.11 -28.85 26.69
CA GLN A 78 6.39 -30.02 25.88
C GLN A 78 7.81 -30.55 26.06
N ASP A 79 8.79 -29.67 26.24
CA ASP A 79 10.19 -30.04 26.54
C ASP A 79 10.32 -30.63 27.95
N GLU A 80 9.63 -30.06 28.94
CA GLU A 80 9.63 -30.56 30.33
C GLU A 80 8.99 -31.96 30.45
N LEU A 81 7.93 -32.23 29.68
CA LEU A 81 7.25 -33.54 29.67
C LEU A 81 8.00 -34.63 28.90
N GLN A 82 8.88 -34.27 27.96
CA GLN A 82 9.73 -35.23 27.22
C GLN A 82 10.91 -35.73 28.05
N THR A 83 11.30 -35.03 29.11
CA THR A 83 12.37 -35.47 30.02
C THR A 83 11.97 -36.58 31.00
N GLU A 84 10.68 -36.90 31.16
CA GLU A 84 10.22 -37.87 32.16
C GLU A 84 9.69 -39.19 31.58
N PHE A 85 9.36 -39.27 30.27
CA PHE A 85 8.92 -40.53 29.63
C PHE A 85 9.43 -40.65 28.18
N ALA A 86 10.05 -41.79 27.89
CA ALA A 86 10.64 -42.18 26.59
C ALA A 86 9.57 -42.36 25.47
N PRO A 87 9.97 -42.56 24.19
CA PRO A 87 9.37 -41.94 23.03
C PRO A 87 8.10 -42.65 22.53
N SER A 88 7.00 -41.90 22.38
CA SER A 88 5.87 -42.29 21.55
C SER A 88 5.30 -41.04 20.87
N ASP A 89 5.42 -41.03 19.54
CA ASP A 89 4.55 -40.31 18.62
C ASP A 89 4.34 -38.83 18.95
N ALA A 90 5.45 -38.08 18.95
CA ALA A 90 5.50 -36.66 19.33
C ALA A 90 5.45 -35.70 18.13
N ASP A 91 5.22 -36.18 16.90
CA ASP A 91 5.33 -35.34 15.69
C ASP A 91 4.15 -34.36 15.51
N SER A 92 3.12 -34.39 16.36
CA SER A 92 1.88 -33.62 16.15
C SER A 92 1.44 -32.74 17.31
N ARG A 93 2.18 -32.67 18.43
CA ARG A 93 1.66 -32.06 19.68
C ARG A 93 2.16 -30.64 20.01
N GLY A 94 2.90 -29.99 19.09
CA GLY A 94 3.51 -28.67 19.34
C GLY A 94 2.95 -27.51 18.52
N LYS A 95 1.93 -27.73 17.70
CA LYS A 95 1.27 -26.68 16.90
C LYS A 95 -0.22 -26.72 17.22
N SER A 96 -0.68 -25.89 18.16
CA SER A 96 -2.11 -25.73 18.36
C SER A 96 -2.69 -25.05 17.12
N PRO A 97 -3.55 -25.71 16.31
CA PRO A 97 -4.08 -25.11 15.09
C PRO A 97 -4.85 -23.81 15.37
N ILE A 98 -5.38 -23.65 16.58
CA ILE A 98 -6.03 -22.43 17.03
C ILE A 98 -5.04 -21.25 17.17
N LEU A 99 -3.82 -21.50 17.65
CA LEU A 99 -2.79 -20.45 17.76
C LEU A 99 -2.28 -20.02 16.37
N GLU A 100 -2.19 -20.96 15.43
CA GLU A 100 -1.82 -20.65 14.05
C GLU A 100 -2.91 -19.83 13.35
N ILE A 101 -4.18 -20.19 13.54
CA ILE A 101 -5.34 -19.40 13.05
C ILE A 101 -5.32 -17.98 13.65
N LEU A 102 -5.18 -17.85 14.97
CA LEU A 102 -5.15 -16.54 15.64
C LEU A 102 -3.97 -15.68 15.18
N ARG A 103 -2.80 -16.29 14.97
CA ARG A 103 -1.63 -15.60 14.43
C ARG A 103 -1.87 -15.09 13.01
N ASN A 104 -2.44 -15.93 12.16
CA ASN A 104 -2.74 -15.58 10.77
C ASN A 104 -3.81 -14.49 10.67
N GLU A 105 -4.86 -14.53 11.48
CA GLU A 105 -5.87 -13.47 11.52
C GLU A 105 -5.30 -12.17 12.10
N CYS A 106 -4.42 -12.23 13.12
CA CYS A 106 -3.74 -11.03 13.61
C CYS A 106 -2.84 -10.36 12.56
N GLU A 107 -2.10 -11.16 11.81
CA GLU A 107 -1.26 -10.65 10.73
C GLU A 107 -2.10 -10.04 9.61
N ARG A 108 -3.20 -10.71 9.24
CA ARG A 108 -4.14 -10.25 8.22
C ARG A 108 -4.82 -8.94 8.60
N GLU A 109 -5.34 -8.80 9.81
CA GLU A 109 -5.95 -7.56 10.30
C GLU A 109 -4.93 -6.42 10.39
N SER A 110 -3.71 -6.71 10.84
CA SER A 110 -2.62 -5.72 10.84
C SER A 110 -2.29 -5.24 9.43
N GLN A 111 -2.27 -6.15 8.45
CA GLN A 111 -2.05 -5.81 7.05
C GLN A 111 -3.21 -4.97 6.51
N LEU A 112 -4.47 -5.33 6.79
CA LEU A 112 -5.64 -4.55 6.35
C LEU A 112 -5.66 -3.13 6.91
N ILE A 113 -5.28 -2.95 8.17
CA ILE A 113 -5.15 -1.61 8.79
C ILE A 113 -4.05 -0.81 8.09
N ASN A 114 -2.90 -1.43 7.84
CA ASN A 114 -1.79 -0.76 7.15
C ASN A 114 -2.16 -0.41 5.70
N ASP A 115 -2.79 -1.32 4.96
CA ASP A 115 -3.24 -1.12 3.59
C ASP A 115 -4.27 0.02 3.51
N LEU A 116 -5.21 0.08 4.46
CA LEU A 116 -6.19 1.17 4.55
C LEU A 116 -5.51 2.52 4.79
N LEU A 117 -4.59 2.58 5.77
CA LEU A 117 -3.82 3.78 6.08
C LEU A 117 -3.03 4.29 4.89
N ASP A 118 -2.39 3.37 4.22
CA ASP A 118 -1.53 3.62 3.10
C ASP A 118 -2.31 4.09 1.86
N LEU A 119 -3.54 3.60 1.68
CA LEU A 119 -4.48 4.09 0.67
C LEU A 119 -4.90 5.53 0.99
N GLN A 120 -5.12 5.85 2.26
CA GLN A 120 -5.39 7.24 2.67
C GLN A 120 -4.20 8.17 2.48
N ARG A 121 -2.97 7.70 2.71
CA ARG A 121 -1.75 8.48 2.39
C ARG A 121 -1.65 8.74 0.89
N LEU A 122 -1.95 7.77 0.03
CA LEU A 122 -2.00 7.96 -1.42
C LEU A 122 -3.05 9.00 -1.86
N ASP A 123 -4.19 9.07 -1.16
CA ASP A 123 -5.23 10.09 -1.42
C ASP A 123 -4.84 11.49 -0.90
N ALA A 124 -4.09 11.58 0.20
CA ALA A 124 -3.68 12.83 0.83
C ALA A 124 -2.38 13.43 0.26
N ASP A 125 -1.47 12.60 -0.28
CA ASP A 125 -0.10 12.97 -0.61
C ASP A 125 0.10 13.27 -2.11
N THR A 126 -0.69 14.22 -2.62
CA THR A 126 -0.43 14.85 -3.93
C THR A 126 0.49 16.06 -3.84
N GLN A 127 1.06 16.36 -2.66
CA GLN A 127 2.02 17.44 -2.48
C GLN A 127 3.46 16.91 -2.34
N ASP A 128 4.30 17.32 -3.30
CA ASP A 128 5.76 17.16 -3.35
C ASP A 128 6.31 15.73 -3.22
N LEU A 129 6.02 14.88 -4.23
CA LEU A 129 6.75 13.63 -4.44
C LEU A 129 8.26 13.93 -4.57
N ASP A 130 9.05 13.51 -3.59
CA ASP A 130 10.52 13.58 -3.61
C ASP A 130 11.07 12.58 -4.64
N LEU A 131 11.22 13.05 -5.88
CA LEU A 131 11.70 12.25 -7.00
C LEU A 131 13.23 12.17 -6.98
N LYS A 132 13.76 10.96 -6.89
CA LYS A 132 15.21 10.68 -6.89
C LYS A 132 15.60 9.83 -8.10
N PRO A 133 16.77 10.08 -8.69
CA PRO A 133 17.34 9.21 -9.70
C PRO A 133 17.84 7.90 -9.05
N ILE A 134 17.46 6.76 -9.60
CA ILE A 134 17.91 5.43 -9.17
C ILE A 134 18.37 4.58 -10.36
N LEU A 135 19.31 3.68 -10.08
CA LEU A 135 19.76 2.62 -10.98
C LEU A 135 19.12 1.32 -10.52
N LEU A 136 18.26 0.72 -11.34
CA LEU A 136 17.52 -0.48 -10.96
C LEU A 136 18.42 -1.69 -10.71
N GLN A 137 19.56 -1.78 -11.39
CA GLN A 137 20.56 -2.81 -11.18
C GLN A 137 21.16 -2.80 -9.78
N ASP A 138 21.18 -1.64 -9.11
CA ASP A 138 21.71 -1.49 -7.75
C ASP A 138 20.58 -1.53 -6.71
N TRP A 139 19.41 -1.01 -7.09
CA TRP A 139 18.27 -0.84 -6.18
C TRP A 139 17.41 -2.10 -6.03
N LEU A 140 17.19 -2.90 -7.09
CA LEU A 140 16.35 -4.11 -7.03
C LEU A 140 16.97 -5.27 -6.22
N PRO A 141 18.26 -5.62 -6.36
CA PRO A 141 18.83 -6.76 -5.66
C PRO A 141 18.64 -6.77 -4.14
N PRO A 142 18.91 -5.68 -3.39
CA PRO A 142 18.71 -5.70 -1.94
C PRO A 142 17.24 -5.87 -1.56
N LEU A 143 16.31 -5.27 -2.31
CA LEU A 143 14.87 -5.40 -2.07
C LEU A 143 14.38 -6.84 -2.32
N VAL A 144 14.79 -7.44 -3.43
CA VAL A 144 14.45 -8.84 -3.77
C VAL A 144 15.10 -9.81 -2.78
N GLY A 145 16.29 -9.49 -2.27
CA GLY A 145 17.01 -10.27 -1.26
C GLY A 145 16.14 -10.62 -0.05
N ILE A 146 15.32 -9.68 0.43
CA ILE A 146 14.41 -9.85 1.58
C ILE A 146 13.40 -10.99 1.36
N PHE A 147 13.03 -11.27 0.11
CA PHE A 147 12.03 -12.29 -0.24
C PHE A 147 12.65 -13.67 -0.53
N THR A 148 13.98 -13.76 -0.60
CA THR A 148 14.68 -15.01 -0.96
C THR A 148 14.46 -16.10 0.08
N GLU A 149 14.58 -15.77 1.38
CA GLU A 149 14.33 -16.70 2.48
C GLU A 149 12.87 -17.18 2.46
N ARG A 150 11.92 -16.25 2.33
CA ARG A 150 10.50 -16.57 2.27
C ARG A 150 10.11 -17.45 1.08
N ALA A 151 10.70 -17.22 -0.09
CA ALA A 151 10.49 -18.06 -1.27
C ALA A 151 11.08 -19.46 -1.05
N SER A 152 12.29 -19.53 -0.48
CA SER A 152 12.97 -20.79 -0.12
C SER A 152 12.16 -21.63 0.86
N ASP A 153 11.63 -21.02 1.93
CA ASP A 153 10.78 -21.68 2.93
C ASP A 153 9.51 -22.31 2.33
N ARG A 154 9.05 -21.79 1.18
CA ARG A 154 7.88 -22.27 0.44
C ARG A 154 8.24 -23.19 -0.73
N GLN A 155 9.52 -23.54 -0.88
CA GLN A 155 10.06 -24.32 -1.99
C GLN A 155 9.82 -23.66 -3.36
N GLN A 156 9.89 -22.33 -3.41
CA GLN A 156 9.71 -21.54 -4.64
C GLN A 156 11.07 -21.09 -5.16
N THR A 157 11.21 -21.03 -6.49
CA THR A 157 12.42 -20.48 -7.13
C THR A 157 12.23 -19.01 -7.42
N LEU A 158 13.03 -18.14 -6.80
CA LEU A 158 13.03 -16.69 -7.04
C LEU A 158 14.19 -16.28 -7.95
N THR A 159 13.90 -15.72 -9.11
CA THR A 159 14.91 -15.27 -10.09
C THR A 159 14.82 -13.76 -10.34
N LEU A 160 15.98 -13.11 -10.47
CA LEU A 160 16.11 -11.69 -10.77
C LEU A 160 16.94 -11.50 -12.03
N ASP A 161 16.37 -10.80 -13.02
CA ASP A 161 17.01 -10.48 -14.29
C ASP A 161 16.95 -8.97 -14.53
N VAL A 162 18.06 -8.28 -14.26
CA VAL A 162 18.18 -6.83 -14.41
C VAL A 162 19.46 -6.51 -15.17
N PRO A 163 19.36 -6.11 -16.44
CA PRO A 163 20.52 -5.70 -17.24
C PRO A 163 21.24 -4.49 -16.65
N HIS A 164 22.58 -4.51 -16.66
CA HIS A 164 23.41 -3.40 -16.16
C HIS A 164 23.35 -2.12 -17.01
N ASN A 165 22.79 -2.19 -18.22
CA ASN A 165 22.74 -1.08 -19.20
C ASN A 165 21.38 -0.36 -19.21
N LEU A 166 20.55 -0.52 -18.18
CA LEU A 166 19.29 0.20 -18.09
C LEU A 166 19.51 1.68 -17.77
N PRO A 167 18.69 2.58 -18.35
CA PRO A 167 18.74 4.00 -18.02
C PRO A 167 18.33 4.25 -16.58
N THR A 168 18.82 5.35 -16.01
CA THR A 168 18.41 5.84 -14.70
C THR A 168 16.92 6.17 -14.68
N VAL A 169 16.23 5.75 -13.62
CA VAL A 169 14.80 6.03 -13.39
C VAL A 169 14.68 7.15 -12.37
N ILE A 170 13.88 8.18 -12.68
CA ILE A 170 13.55 9.24 -11.74
C ILE A 170 12.19 8.88 -11.11
N THR A 171 12.16 8.62 -9.81
CA THR A 171 10.94 8.11 -9.13
C THR A 171 10.91 8.46 -7.65
N HIS A 172 9.73 8.33 -7.03
CA HIS A 172 9.56 8.37 -5.59
C HIS A 172 9.97 7.01 -5.00
N VAL A 173 11.18 6.91 -4.45
CA VAL A 173 11.80 5.65 -4.03
C VAL A 173 10.93 4.84 -3.04
N PRO A 174 10.41 5.43 -1.94
CA PRO A 174 9.53 4.66 -1.03
C PRO A 174 8.25 4.14 -1.70
N GLY A 175 7.77 4.82 -2.74
CA GLY A 175 6.56 4.43 -3.45
C GLY A 175 6.81 3.25 -4.37
N LEU A 176 7.91 3.30 -5.12
CA LEU A 176 8.35 2.18 -5.95
C LEU A 176 8.72 0.96 -5.10
N GLU A 177 9.41 1.14 -3.98
CA GLU A 177 9.74 0.07 -3.03
C GLU A 177 8.49 -0.67 -2.58
N ARG A 178 7.47 0.12 -2.19
CA ARG A 178 6.18 -0.42 -1.77
C ARG A 178 5.49 -1.20 -2.90
N ILE A 179 5.43 -0.65 -4.12
CA ILE A 179 4.83 -1.35 -5.27
C ILE A 179 5.52 -2.70 -5.48
N VAL A 180 6.85 -2.73 -5.49
CA VAL A 180 7.61 -3.96 -5.72
C VAL A 180 7.43 -4.95 -4.57
N ALA A 181 7.46 -4.49 -3.32
CA ALA A 181 7.23 -5.32 -2.16
C ALA A 181 5.84 -5.96 -2.17
N GLU A 182 4.80 -5.23 -2.55
CA GLU A 182 3.43 -5.76 -2.68
C GLU A 182 3.30 -6.80 -3.78
N LEU A 183 3.95 -6.58 -4.93
CA LEU A 183 3.96 -7.56 -6.02
C LEU A 183 4.70 -8.85 -5.59
N LEU A 184 5.82 -8.72 -4.89
CA LEU A 184 6.59 -9.87 -4.39
C LEU A 184 5.87 -10.62 -3.26
N ASN A 185 5.22 -9.89 -2.35
CA ASN A 185 4.36 -10.47 -1.32
C ASN A 185 3.27 -11.35 -1.96
N ASN A 186 2.60 -10.82 -2.97
CA ASN A 186 1.58 -11.55 -3.72
C ASN A 186 2.18 -12.74 -4.47
N ALA A 187 3.31 -12.56 -5.14
CA ALA A 187 3.98 -13.66 -5.85
C ALA A 187 4.34 -14.81 -4.89
N CYS A 188 4.96 -14.53 -3.74
CA CYS A 188 5.29 -15.56 -2.74
C CYS A 188 4.03 -16.22 -2.15
N LYS A 189 2.93 -15.47 -2.01
CA LYS A 189 1.66 -15.97 -1.47
C LYS A 189 0.96 -16.93 -2.43
N TYR A 190 0.90 -16.59 -3.72
CA TYR A 190 0.05 -17.29 -4.70
C TYR A 190 0.80 -18.26 -5.62
N THR A 191 2.13 -18.31 -5.54
CA THR A 191 2.94 -19.29 -6.25
C THR A 191 2.93 -20.62 -5.49
N PRO A 192 2.57 -21.75 -6.13
CA PRO A 192 2.70 -23.06 -5.51
C PRO A 192 4.16 -23.42 -5.20
N SER A 193 4.37 -24.43 -4.37
CA SER A 193 5.69 -25.05 -4.21
C SER A 193 6.20 -25.60 -5.55
N ASP A 194 7.52 -25.65 -5.70
CA ASP A 194 8.25 -26.09 -6.90
C ASP A 194 7.99 -25.24 -8.17
N CYS A 195 7.42 -24.04 -8.00
CA CYS A 195 7.18 -23.08 -9.09
C CYS A 195 8.14 -21.88 -9.01
N GLU A 196 8.19 -21.11 -10.11
CA GLU A 196 9.07 -19.95 -10.27
C GLU A 196 8.33 -18.62 -10.06
N ILE A 197 9.01 -17.69 -9.37
CA ILE A 197 8.76 -16.26 -9.33
C ILE A 197 9.94 -15.58 -10.03
N ARG A 198 9.67 -14.79 -11.06
CA ARG A 198 10.68 -14.11 -11.88
C ARG A 198 10.45 -12.61 -11.87
N ILE A 199 11.46 -11.85 -11.48
CA ILE A 199 11.50 -10.39 -11.63
C ILE A 199 12.39 -10.05 -12.84
N GLN A 200 11.88 -9.24 -13.76
CA GLN A 200 12.64 -8.77 -14.92
C GLN A 200 12.50 -7.26 -15.10
N ALA A 201 13.61 -6.57 -15.37
CA ALA A 201 13.60 -5.18 -15.80
C ALA A 201 14.12 -5.07 -17.23
N ARG A 202 13.40 -4.38 -18.12
CA ARG A 202 13.82 -4.17 -19.51
C ARG A 202 13.43 -2.79 -20.02
N GLN A 203 14.24 -2.25 -20.92
CA GLN A 203 13.87 -1.04 -21.66
C GLN A 203 13.00 -1.41 -22.86
N VAL A 204 11.80 -0.82 -22.94
CA VAL A 204 10.87 -0.99 -24.06
C VAL A 204 10.62 0.38 -24.69
N ARG A 205 11.23 0.62 -25.86
CA ARG A 205 11.22 1.92 -26.56
C ARG A 205 11.78 3.04 -25.67
N ARG A 206 10.90 3.93 -25.19
CA ARG A 206 11.22 5.08 -24.33
C ARG A 206 10.89 4.85 -22.86
N ASN A 207 10.30 3.70 -22.53
CA ASN A 207 9.86 3.38 -21.19
C ASN A 207 10.74 2.26 -20.61
N LEU A 208 10.75 2.18 -19.29
CA LEU A 208 11.29 1.04 -18.58
C LEU A 208 10.14 0.20 -18.05
N GLU A 209 10.22 -1.10 -18.26
CA GLU A 209 9.23 -2.07 -17.81
C GLU A 209 9.85 -2.95 -16.73
N LEU A 210 9.22 -2.97 -15.55
CA LEU A 210 9.52 -3.88 -14.46
C LEU A 210 8.37 -4.89 -14.37
N THR A 211 8.70 -6.17 -14.52
CA THR A 211 7.72 -7.26 -14.54
C THR A 211 8.00 -8.22 -13.39
N VAL A 212 6.96 -8.57 -12.64
CA VAL A 212 6.97 -9.68 -11.67
C VAL A 212 6.05 -10.75 -12.23
N THR A 213 6.63 -11.89 -12.62
CA THR A 213 5.92 -13.04 -13.16
C THR A 213 5.94 -14.16 -12.15
N ASN A 214 4.83 -14.87 -12.01
CA ASN A 214 4.78 -16.04 -11.17
C ASN A 214 4.03 -17.18 -11.88
N THR A 215 4.45 -18.41 -11.64
CA THR A 215 3.92 -19.59 -12.33
C THR A 215 2.97 -20.39 -11.42
N GLY A 216 2.02 -21.12 -12.01
CA GLY A 216 1.13 -22.02 -11.28
C GLY A 216 -0.16 -21.40 -10.72
N SER A 217 -0.33 -20.08 -10.72
CA SER A 217 -1.61 -19.45 -10.35
C SER A 217 -2.55 -19.38 -11.55
N LYS A 218 -3.65 -20.14 -11.54
CA LYS A 218 -4.79 -19.83 -12.41
C LYS A 218 -5.52 -18.64 -11.79
N PHE A 219 -5.33 -17.43 -12.32
CA PHE A 219 -6.25 -16.33 -12.05
C PHE A 219 -7.63 -16.73 -12.58
N GLN A 220 -8.53 -17.16 -11.70
CA GLN A 220 -9.94 -17.30 -12.05
C GLN A 220 -10.54 -15.88 -12.07
N LEU A 221 -10.70 -15.32 -13.27
CA LEU A 221 -11.58 -14.17 -13.46
C LEU A 221 -13.00 -14.66 -13.14
N GLN A 222 -13.52 -14.27 -11.97
CA GLN A 222 -14.96 -14.39 -11.72
C GLN A 222 -15.65 -13.40 -12.66
N ASN A 223 -16.31 -13.95 -13.69
CA ASN A 223 -17.27 -13.22 -14.52
C ASN A 223 -18.56 -12.98 -13.74
#